data_AF-A0A3D0SV65-F1
#
_entry.id   AF-A0A3D0SV65-F1
#
_cell.length_a   1.000
_cell.length_b   1.000
_cell.length_c   1.000
_cell.angle_alpha   90.00
_cell.angle_beta   90.00
_cell.angle_gamma   90.00
#
_symmetry.space_group_name_H-M   'P 1'
#
loop_
_entity.id
_entity.type
_entity.pdbx_description
1 polymer ?
#
loop_
_entity_poly.entity_id
_entity_poly.type
_entity_poly.pdbx_seq_one_letter_code
_entity_poly.pdbx_strand_id
1 'polypeptide(L)'
;MKIKRLCAANIREAMRKIREELGPDAVILSNQRTAAGFEIVAAIDYDEQTLQQATLEAAAQRRALAREIEEQSGRDPENDKPSTAPADQLFDPAIQQATAAPESDQLATCTSQEQAAPARLNKSRVVWAQDPLLVEMRNEIQVMHNLLEQQLSGLAWG
;
A
#
# COMPACT_ATOMS: atom_id res chain seq x y z
N MET A 1 -24.13 -15.43 -13.55
CA MET A 1 -23.38 -14.47 -12.70
C MET A 1 -24.27 -13.28 -12.34
N LYS A 2 -24.49 -13.02 -11.04
CA LYS A 2 -25.16 -11.80 -10.54
C LYS A 2 -24.25 -11.12 -9.53
N ILE A 3 -23.78 -9.90 -9.80
CA ILE A 3 -22.93 -9.11 -8.89
C ILE A 3 -23.72 -7.92 -8.37
N LYS A 4 -23.67 -7.64 -7.07
CA LYS A 4 -24.22 -6.43 -6.46
C LYS A 4 -23.28 -5.81 -5.45
N ARG A 5 -23.38 -4.49 -5.33
CA ARG A 5 -22.72 -3.66 -4.33
C ARG A 5 -23.75 -3.24 -3.30
N LEU A 6 -23.51 -3.58 -2.04
CA LEU A 6 -24.43 -3.33 -0.94
C LEU A 6 -23.75 -2.45 0.10
N CYS A 7 -24.43 -1.35 0.45
CA CYS A 7 -23.99 -0.42 1.49
C CYS A 7 -24.81 -0.61 2.76
N ALA A 8 -24.14 -0.68 3.92
CA ALA A 8 -24.79 -0.75 5.22
C ALA A 8 -23.98 -0.01 6.30
N ALA A 9 -24.63 0.37 7.40
CA ALA A 9 -23.96 1.09 8.49
C ALA A 9 -22.95 0.20 9.21
N ASN A 10 -23.26 -1.08 9.35
CA ASN A 10 -22.41 -2.07 10.03
C ASN A 10 -22.24 -3.34 9.18
N ILE A 11 -21.12 -4.07 9.36
CA ILE A 11 -20.84 -5.32 8.64
C ILE A 11 -21.97 -6.34 8.80
N ARG A 12 -22.53 -6.50 10.01
CA ARG A 12 -23.64 -7.43 10.25
C ARG A 12 -24.87 -7.13 9.40
N GLU A 13 -25.19 -5.86 9.22
CA GLU A 13 -26.30 -5.44 8.36
C GLU A 13 -25.99 -5.68 6.89
N ALA A 14 -24.76 -5.44 6.45
CA ALA A 14 -24.33 -5.76 5.10
C ALA A 14 -24.48 -7.27 4.81
N MET A 15 -24.06 -8.14 5.74
CA MET A 15 -24.23 -9.59 5.63
C MET A 15 -25.70 -10.02 5.59
N ARG A 16 -26.57 -9.37 6.37
CA ARG A 16 -28.02 -9.62 6.31
C ARG A 16 -28.59 -9.24 4.94
N LYS A 17 -28.25 -8.06 4.42
CA LYS A 17 -28.68 -7.60 3.08
C LYS A 17 -28.18 -8.52 1.97
N ILE A 18 -26.93 -8.98 2.05
CA ILE A 18 -26.38 -9.95 1.09
C ILE A 18 -27.21 -11.23 1.11
N ARG A 19 -27.55 -11.74 2.29
CA ARG A 19 -28.36 -12.97 2.42
C ARG A 19 -29.80 -12.79 1.93
N GLU A 20 -30.41 -11.64 2.18
CA GLU A 20 -31.77 -11.32 1.73
C GLU A 20 -31.84 -11.14 0.21
N GLU A 21 -30.83 -10.51 -0.40
CA GLU A 21 -30.86 -10.21 -1.84
C GLU A 21 -30.23 -11.28 -2.73
N LEU A 22 -29.11 -11.88 -2.30
CA LEU A 22 -28.34 -12.84 -3.08
C LEU A 22 -28.47 -14.28 -2.54
N GLY A 23 -28.88 -14.46 -1.29
CA GLY A 23 -28.98 -15.78 -0.66
C GLY A 23 -27.72 -16.18 0.13
N PRO A 24 -27.73 -17.39 0.70
CA PRO A 24 -26.64 -17.88 1.56
C PRO A 24 -25.35 -18.21 0.79
N ASP A 25 -25.46 -18.48 -0.52
CA ASP A 25 -24.35 -18.95 -1.36
C ASP A 25 -23.55 -17.81 -2.01
N ALA A 26 -23.77 -16.56 -1.58
CA ALA A 26 -23.08 -15.40 -2.13
C ALA A 26 -21.59 -15.38 -1.75
N VAL A 27 -20.74 -15.18 -2.75
CA VAL A 27 -19.29 -15.00 -2.57
C VAL A 27 -18.96 -13.51 -2.48
N ILE A 28 -18.18 -13.12 -1.49
CA ILE A 28 -17.75 -11.73 -1.29
C ILE A 28 -16.48 -11.47 -2.09
N LEU A 29 -16.52 -10.47 -2.98
CA LEU A 29 -15.40 -10.07 -3.82
C LEU A 29 -14.58 -8.93 -3.22
N SER A 30 -15.25 -7.97 -2.56
CA SER A 30 -14.59 -6.79 -1.99
C SER A 30 -15.28 -6.31 -0.72
N ASN A 31 -14.49 -5.77 0.21
CA ASN A 31 -14.95 -5.12 1.43
C ASN A 31 -14.23 -3.77 1.57
N GLN A 32 -14.99 -2.68 1.47
CA GLN A 32 -14.49 -1.33 1.66
C GLN A 32 -15.19 -0.64 2.83
N ARG A 33 -14.44 0.17 3.57
CA ARG A 33 -14.95 1.01 4.65
C ARG A 33 -15.06 2.45 4.16
N THR A 34 -16.27 2.97 4.15
CA THR A 34 -16.62 4.30 3.62
C THR A 34 -17.10 5.20 4.75
N ALA A 35 -17.18 6.51 4.53
CA ALA A 35 -17.71 7.45 5.54
C ALA A 35 -19.16 7.11 5.97
N ALA A 36 -19.94 6.50 5.07
CA ALA A 36 -21.31 6.05 5.31
C ALA A 36 -21.43 4.65 5.95
N GLY A 37 -20.32 3.94 6.20
CA GLY A 37 -20.32 2.59 6.77
C GLY A 37 -19.46 1.60 5.98
N PHE A 38 -20.04 0.48 5.58
CA PHE A 38 -19.38 -0.59 4.84
C PHE A 38 -20.03 -0.79 3.47
N GLU A 39 -19.19 -0.96 2.47
CA GLU A 39 -19.55 -1.26 1.10
C GLU A 39 -19.00 -2.65 0.75
N ILE A 40 -19.89 -3.62 0.56
CA ILE A 40 -19.54 -5.00 0.25
C ILE A 40 -20.02 -5.33 -1.15
N VAL A 41 -19.13 -5.85 -1.98
CA VAL A 41 -19.46 -6.37 -3.31
C VAL A 41 -19.54 -7.89 -3.23
N ALA A 42 -20.67 -8.44 -3.61
CA ALA A 42 -20.93 -9.88 -3.57
C ALA A 42 -21.48 -10.38 -4.91
N ALA A 43 -21.23 -11.65 -5.21
CA ALA A 43 -21.66 -12.31 -6.43
C ALA A 43 -22.26 -13.70 -6.17
N ILE A 44 -23.21 -14.12 -7.01
CA ILE A 44 -23.72 -15.50 -7.10
C ILE A 44 -23.21 -16.13 -8.39
N ASP A 45 -22.97 -17.45 -8.35
CA ASP A 45 -22.45 -18.26 -9.45
C ASP A 45 -21.13 -17.69 -9.98
N TYR A 46 -20.23 -17.38 -9.06
CA TYR A 46 -18.89 -16.94 -9.39
C TYR A 46 -18.05 -18.15 -9.78
N ASP A 47 -17.70 -18.24 -11.06
CA ASP A 47 -16.80 -19.29 -11.54
C ASP A 47 -15.34 -18.91 -11.26
N GLU A 48 -14.73 -19.60 -10.30
CA GLU A 48 -13.32 -19.43 -9.92
C GLU A 48 -12.38 -19.61 -11.12
N GLN A 49 -12.75 -20.45 -12.09
CA GLN A 49 -11.93 -20.72 -13.29
C GLN A 49 -11.84 -19.48 -14.19
N THR A 50 -12.96 -18.75 -14.34
CA THR A 50 -12.99 -17.51 -15.12
C THR A 50 -12.14 -16.42 -14.45
N LEU A 51 -12.10 -16.34 -13.11
CA LEU A 51 -11.23 -15.39 -12.41
C LEU A 51 -9.75 -15.70 -12.60
N GLN A 52 -9.40 -16.98 -12.49
CA GLN A 52 -8.01 -17.41 -12.65
C GLN A 52 -7.51 -17.05 -14.04
N GLN A 53 -8.31 -17.29 -15.08
CA GLN A 53 -8.00 -16.87 -16.45
C GLN A 53 -7.90 -15.35 -16.57
N ALA A 54 -8.88 -14.58 -16.09
CA ALA A 54 -8.84 -13.13 -16.14
C ALA A 54 -7.66 -12.52 -15.36
N THR A 55 -7.24 -13.16 -14.25
CA THR A 55 -6.09 -12.74 -13.46
C THR A 55 -4.78 -13.02 -14.20
N LEU A 56 -4.65 -14.19 -14.83
CA LEU A 56 -3.51 -14.55 -15.68
C LEU A 56 -3.40 -13.61 -16.88
N GLU A 57 -4.52 -13.29 -17.54
CA GLU A 57 -4.58 -12.34 -18.65
C GLU A 57 -4.23 -10.92 -18.21
N ALA A 58 -4.79 -10.44 -17.10
CA ALA A 58 -4.46 -9.11 -16.57
C ALA A 58 -3.01 -9.00 -16.08
N ALA A 59 -2.39 -10.11 -15.66
CA ALA A 59 -0.96 -10.17 -15.35
C ALA A 59 -0.10 -10.18 -16.63
N ALA A 60 -0.52 -10.92 -17.66
CA ALA A 60 0.16 -10.95 -18.96
C ALA A 60 0.10 -9.58 -19.66
N GLN A 61 -1.06 -8.91 -19.65
CA GLN A 61 -1.23 -7.56 -20.18
C GLN A 61 -0.38 -6.53 -19.43
N ARG A 62 -0.32 -6.59 -18.10
CA ARG A 62 0.59 -5.74 -17.30
C ARG A 62 2.05 -5.97 -17.65
N ARG A 63 2.44 -7.22 -17.90
CA ARG A 63 3.81 -7.56 -18.31
C ARG A 63 4.14 -7.10 -19.72
N ALA A 64 3.18 -7.18 -20.65
CA ALA A 64 3.32 -6.66 -22.00
C ALA A 64 3.42 -5.13 -22.01
N LEU A 65 2.53 -4.44 -21.28
CA LEU A 65 2.58 -2.99 -21.13
C LEU A 65 3.90 -2.52 -20.51
N ALA A 66 4.39 -3.23 -19.48
CA ALA A 66 5.68 -2.93 -18.87
C ALA A 66 6.83 -3.08 -19.87
N ARG A 67 6.80 -4.11 -20.73
CA ARG A 67 7.79 -4.29 -21.81
C ARG A 67 7.70 -3.21 -22.88
N GLU A 68 6.50 -2.80 -23.29
CA GLU A 68 6.33 -1.71 -24.26
C GLU A 68 6.83 -0.38 -23.71
N ILE A 69 6.61 -0.09 -22.42
CA ILE A 69 7.17 1.09 -21.75
C ILE A 69 8.70 1.00 -21.72
N GLU A 70 9.26 -0.18 -21.45
CA GLU A 70 10.70 -0.43 -21.44
C GLU A 70 11.32 -0.25 -22.84
N GLU A 71 10.67 -0.78 -23.89
CA GLU A 71 11.07 -0.64 -25.30
C GLU A 71 10.96 0.80 -25.82
N GLN A 72 9.94 1.56 -25.40
CA GLN A 72 9.80 2.97 -25.75
C GLN A 72 10.77 3.88 -24.97
N SER A 73 11.24 3.45 -23.81
CA SER A 73 12.17 4.23 -22.97
C SER A 73 13.63 4.19 -23.43
N GLY A 74 13.96 3.42 -24.49
CA GLY A 74 15.28 3.45 -25.13
C GLY A 74 16.45 3.40 -24.14
N ARG A 75 16.34 2.57 -23.10
CA ARG A 75 17.38 2.46 -22.08
C ARG A 75 18.38 1.39 -22.51
N ASP A 76 19.59 1.83 -22.85
CA ASP A 76 20.72 0.96 -23.12
C ASP A 76 20.91 -0.04 -21.95
N PRO A 77 21.00 -1.36 -22.20
CA PRO A 77 21.20 -2.35 -21.15
C PRO A 77 22.65 -2.40 -20.62
N GLU A 78 23.45 -1.34 -20.75
CA GLU A 78 24.88 -1.37 -20.48
C GLU A 78 25.31 -0.86 -19.09
N ASN A 79 24.39 -0.60 -18.15
CA ASN A 79 24.82 -0.19 -16.81
C ASN A 79 23.97 -0.66 -15.65
N ASP A 80 23.71 -1.97 -15.57
CA ASP A 80 23.36 -2.60 -14.29
C ASP A 80 24.16 -3.90 -14.12
N LYS A 81 25.47 -3.74 -13.91
CA LYS A 81 26.24 -4.78 -13.24
C LYS A 81 25.86 -4.73 -11.76
N PRO A 82 25.28 -5.79 -11.16
CA PRO A 82 25.20 -5.86 -9.72
C PRO A 82 26.63 -5.89 -9.19
N SER A 83 27.03 -4.83 -8.49
CA SER A 83 28.25 -4.82 -7.70
C SER A 83 28.06 -5.82 -6.55
N THR A 84 28.40 -7.07 -6.82
CA THR A 84 28.60 -8.10 -5.80
C THR A 84 29.86 -7.71 -5.03
N ALA A 85 29.71 -6.91 -3.98
CA ALA A 85 30.72 -6.78 -2.95
C ALA A 85 30.55 -7.93 -1.95
N PRO A 86 31.55 -8.84 -1.80
CA PRO A 86 31.54 -9.80 -0.71
C PRO A 86 32.02 -9.08 0.55
N ALA A 87 31.08 -8.70 1.42
CA ALA A 87 31.40 -8.27 2.78
C ALA A 87 31.58 -9.53 3.65
N ASP A 88 32.72 -10.18 3.45
CA ASP A 88 33.21 -11.28 4.26
C ASP A 88 33.87 -10.67 5.51
N GLN A 89 33.08 -10.40 6.55
CA GLN A 89 33.60 -10.06 7.89
C GLN A 89 32.77 -10.79 8.96
N LEU A 90 33.17 -12.05 9.16
CA LEU A 90 33.60 -12.59 10.45
C LEU A 90 32.85 -12.04 11.68
N PHE A 91 31.67 -12.60 11.96
CA PHE A 91 31.13 -12.63 13.32
C PHE A 91 31.41 -13.99 13.94
N ASP A 92 32.48 -14.07 14.71
CA ASP A 92 32.76 -15.19 15.61
C ASP A 92 31.77 -15.20 16.79
N PRO A 93 31.24 -16.36 17.20
CA PRO A 93 30.25 -16.46 18.26
C PRO A 93 30.95 -16.55 19.62
N ALA A 94 31.01 -15.43 20.35
CA ALA A 94 31.42 -15.42 21.75
C ALA A 94 30.32 -16.02 22.64
N ILE A 95 30.37 -17.34 22.80
CA ILE A 95 29.91 -18.02 24.02
C ILE A 95 30.82 -17.56 25.16
N GLN A 96 30.27 -16.85 26.14
CA GLN A 96 30.74 -16.97 27.52
C GLN A 96 29.70 -16.48 28.54
N GLN A 97 29.27 -17.44 29.35
CA GLN A 97 28.48 -17.29 30.56
C GLN A 97 29.28 -16.61 31.69
N ALA A 98 28.53 -15.91 32.53
CA ALA A 98 28.69 -15.73 33.99
C ALA A 98 29.95 -15.01 34.52
N THR A 99 29.74 -13.93 35.28
CA THR A 99 29.82 -13.91 36.77
C THR A 99 29.79 -12.47 37.31
N ALA A 100 29.27 -12.35 38.54
CA ALA A 100 29.54 -11.31 39.56
C ALA A 100 28.84 -9.92 39.47
N ALA A 101 27.93 -9.70 40.42
CA ALA A 101 27.68 -8.40 41.08
C ALA A 101 28.95 -7.95 41.85
N PRO A 102 29.17 -6.66 42.21
CA PRO A 102 28.32 -5.85 43.13
C PRO A 102 28.12 -4.36 42.71
N GLU A 103 26.98 -3.75 43.04
CA GLU A 103 26.77 -2.68 44.05
C GLU A 103 27.61 -1.38 43.88
N SER A 104 26.97 -0.25 43.56
CA SER A 104 26.76 0.88 44.50
C SER A 104 26.36 2.20 43.82
N ASP A 105 25.33 2.82 44.40
CA ASP A 105 25.02 4.26 44.50
C ASP A 105 24.83 5.12 43.24
N GLN A 106 23.57 5.50 43.01
CA GLN A 106 23.16 6.87 43.33
C GLN A 106 21.63 7.04 43.41
N LEU A 107 21.24 7.77 44.45
CA LEU A 107 19.89 8.06 44.93
C LEU A 107 19.14 9.09 44.08
N ALA A 108 17.82 8.88 44.05
CA ALA A 108 16.73 9.86 44.00
C ALA A 108 16.55 10.73 42.73
N THR A 109 15.41 10.54 42.07
CA THR A 109 14.30 11.52 42.09
C THR A 109 13.03 10.91 41.49
N CYS A 110 11.90 11.21 42.12
CA CYS A 110 10.56 10.76 41.79
C CYS A 110 10.18 11.05 40.34
N THR A 111 9.51 10.12 39.66
CA THR A 111 8.27 10.37 38.90
C THR A 111 7.63 9.03 38.58
N SER A 112 6.66 8.62 39.38
CA SER A 112 5.66 7.65 38.96
C SER A 112 4.76 8.33 37.93
N GLN A 113 4.83 7.92 36.68
CA GLN A 113 3.68 8.02 35.80
C GLN A 113 3.58 6.73 34.99
N GLU A 114 2.70 5.87 35.51
CA GLU A 114 2.02 4.83 34.76
C GLU A 114 1.49 5.42 33.46
N GLN A 115 2.11 5.06 32.34
CA GLN A 115 1.54 5.25 31.01
C GLN A 115 1.35 3.87 30.40
N ALA A 116 0.14 3.36 30.61
CA ALA A 116 -0.43 2.26 29.87
C ALA A 116 -0.31 2.54 28.37
N ALA A 117 0.40 1.65 27.68
CA ALA A 117 0.45 1.60 26.24
C ALA A 117 -0.95 1.36 25.65
N PRO A 118 -1.31 2.05 24.55
CA PRO A 118 -2.13 1.43 23.54
C PRO A 118 -1.23 1.18 22.32
N ALA A 119 -0.81 -0.07 22.15
CA ALA A 119 -0.33 -0.56 20.87
C ALA A 119 -1.51 -0.52 19.88
N ARG A 120 -1.80 0.65 19.32
CA ARG A 120 -2.73 0.78 18.20
C ARG A 120 -1.95 0.44 16.94
N LEU A 121 -2.19 -0.75 16.42
CA LEU A 121 -1.89 -1.09 15.02
C LEU A 121 -2.63 -0.09 14.12
N ASN A 122 -1.96 0.98 13.73
CA ASN A 122 -2.39 1.83 12.65
C ASN A 122 -2.17 1.06 11.35
N LYS A 123 -3.19 0.29 10.94
CA LYS A 123 -3.26 -0.21 9.57
C LYS A 123 -3.46 1.03 8.70
N SER A 124 -2.39 1.47 8.05
CA SER A 124 -2.33 2.66 7.23
C SER A 124 -3.49 2.65 6.23
N ARG A 125 -4.40 3.61 6.41
CA ARG A 125 -5.36 3.97 5.39
C ARG A 125 -4.54 4.54 4.24
N VAL A 126 -4.33 3.77 3.18
CA VAL A 126 -3.64 4.25 1.97
C VAL A 126 -4.55 5.29 1.33
N VAL A 127 -4.33 6.54 1.70
CA VAL A 127 -4.91 7.69 1.04
C VAL A 127 -3.86 8.18 0.05
N TRP A 128 -4.13 7.96 -1.23
CA TRP A 128 -3.23 8.24 -2.35
C TRP A 128 -2.75 9.70 -2.40
N ALA A 129 -3.52 10.64 -1.84
CA ALA A 129 -3.13 12.04 -1.73
C ALA A 129 -2.05 12.33 -0.66
N GLN A 130 -1.62 11.32 0.11
CA GLN A 130 -0.57 11.43 1.13
C GLN A 130 0.71 10.66 0.77
N ASP A 131 0.75 10.00 -0.39
CA ASP A 131 2.00 9.38 -0.84
C ASP A 131 3.02 10.49 -1.15
N PRO A 132 4.16 10.56 -0.43
CA PRO A 132 5.15 11.62 -0.62
C PRO A 132 5.65 11.73 -2.06
N LEU A 133 5.72 10.62 -2.82
CA LEU A 133 6.13 10.62 -4.23
C LEU A 133 5.11 11.37 -5.11
N LEU A 134 3.81 11.12 -4.88
CA LEU A 134 2.74 11.77 -5.64
C LEU A 134 2.63 13.26 -5.29
N VAL A 135 2.98 13.65 -4.06
CA VAL A 135 3.06 15.06 -3.66
C VAL A 135 4.16 15.79 -4.42
N GLU A 136 5.33 15.17 -4.54
CA GLU A 136 6.47 15.73 -5.26
C GLU A 136 6.17 15.87 -6.77
N MET A 137 5.60 14.83 -7.38
CA MET A 137 5.17 14.89 -8.78
C MET A 137 4.13 15.99 -9.03
N ARG A 138 3.19 16.20 -8.10
CA ARG A 138 2.22 17.32 -8.16
C ARG A 138 2.93 18.67 -8.22
N ASN A 139 3.95 18.86 -7.37
CA ASN A 139 4.67 20.13 -7.28
C ASN A 139 5.42 20.37 -8.58
N GLU A 140 6.06 19.33 -9.13
CA GLU A 140 6.80 19.42 -10.39
C GLU A 140 5.88 19.79 -11.57
N ILE A 141 4.71 19.15 -11.67
CA ILE A 141 3.71 19.48 -12.71
C ILE A 141 3.21 20.93 -12.56
N GLN A 142 3.01 21.41 -11.34
CA GLN A 142 2.63 22.80 -11.10
C GLN A 142 3.74 23.78 -11.53
N VAL A 143 5.01 23.43 -11.34
CA VAL A 143 6.14 24.22 -11.82
C VAL A 143 6.16 24.27 -13.35
N MET A 144 6.02 23.12 -14.02
CA MET A 144 5.98 23.06 -15.49
C MET A 144 4.81 23.86 -16.06
N HIS A 145 3.63 23.80 -15.43
CA HIS A 145 2.46 24.55 -15.85
C HIS A 145 2.69 26.06 -15.76
N ASN A 146 3.24 26.55 -14.64
CA ASN A 146 3.55 27.97 -14.47
C ASN A 146 4.58 28.46 -15.50
N LEU A 147 5.57 27.64 -15.84
CA LEU A 147 6.55 28.00 -16.86
C LEU A 147 5.90 28.10 -18.26
N LEU A 148 5.06 27.14 -18.62
CA LEU A 148 4.32 27.17 -19.89
C LEU A 148 3.37 28.36 -19.96
N GLU A 149 2.68 28.69 -18.86
CA GLU A 149 1.79 29.84 -18.78
C GLU A 149 2.55 31.16 -18.98
N GLN A 150 3.75 31.29 -18.41
CA GLN A 150 4.62 32.45 -18.64
C GLN A 150 5.10 32.55 -20.09
N GLN A 151 5.50 31.43 -20.70
CA GLN A 151 5.92 31.40 -22.11
C GLN A 151 4.78 31.75 -23.06
N LEU A 152 3.57 31.22 -22.82
CA LEU A 152 2.40 31.51 -23.62
C LEU A 152 1.90 32.95 -23.44
N SER A 153 1.95 33.50 -22.22
CA SER A 153 1.61 34.91 -21.97
C SER A 153 2.54 35.87 -22.71
N GLY A 154 3.83 35.52 -22.85
CA GLY A 154 4.79 36.33 -23.62
C GLY A 154 4.55 36.27 -25.14
N LEU A 155 4.01 35.17 -25.65
CA LEU A 155 3.65 35.00 -27.06
C LEU A 155 2.30 35.62 -27.42
N ALA A 156 1.35 35.65 -26.48
CA ALA A 156 0.00 36.14 -26.74
C ALA A 156 -0.12 37.67 -26.79
N TRP A 157 0.90 38.40 -26.32
CA TRP A 157 0.90 39.88 -26.23
C TRP A 157 2.10 40.51 -26.98
N GLY A 158 2.79 39.74 -27.84
CA GLY A 158 3.91 40.18 -28.68
C GLY A 158 3.58 40.18 -30.17
#